data_AF-A0A845PRJ0-F1
#
_entry.id   AF-A0A845PRJ0-F1
#
_cell.length_a   1.000
_cell.length_b   1.000
_cell.length_c   1.000
_cell.angle_alpha   90.00
_cell.angle_beta   90.00
_cell.angle_gamma   90.00
#
_symmetry.space_group_name_H-M   'P 1'
#
loop_
_entity.id
_entity.type
_entity.pdbx_description
1 polymer ?
#
loop_
_entity_poly.entity_id
_entity_poly.type
_entity_poly.pdbx_seq_one_letter_code
_entity_poly.pdbx_strand_id
1 'polypeptide(L)' 'INFQYIDPGKPMQNLYIEIFYRTYSENVLVYYIFESLDDVREISDDFVKDYNDERPHVSLE' A
#
# COMPACT_ATOMS: atom_id res chain seq x y z
N ILE A 1 -19.61 -3.98 -13.98
CA ILE A 1 -18.61 -4.28 -12.93
C ILE A 1 -18.97 -5.62 -12.33
N ASN A 2 -18.03 -6.57 -12.26
CA ASN A 2 -18.23 -7.88 -11.62
C ASN A 2 -17.27 -7.97 -10.43
N PHE A 3 -17.80 -8.24 -9.24
CA PHE A 3 -17.01 -8.34 -8.02
C PHE A 3 -16.47 -9.76 -7.86
N GLN A 4 -15.16 -9.87 -7.68
CA GLN A 4 -14.53 -11.12 -7.27
C GLN A 4 -14.20 -11.04 -5.79
N TYR A 5 -14.74 -11.99 -5.02
CA TYR A 5 -14.50 -12.10 -3.59
C TYR A 5 -13.33 -13.04 -3.33
N ILE A 6 -12.64 -12.82 -2.22
CA ILE A 6 -11.59 -13.71 -1.73
C ILE A 6 -12.25 -14.95 -1.12
N ASP A 7 -11.75 -16.13 -1.50
CA ASP A 7 -12.16 -17.41 -0.93
C ASP A 7 -11.53 -17.58 0.46
N PRO A 8 -12.30 -18.04 1.46
CA PRO A 8 -11.75 -18.42 2.76
C PRO A 8 -10.64 -19.46 2.61
N GLY A 9 -9.52 -19.25 3.30
CA GLY A 9 -8.37 -20.17 3.28
C GLY A 9 -7.47 -20.05 2.04
N LYS A 10 -7.69 -19.05 1.17
CA LYS A 10 -6.78 -18.76 0.04
C LYS A 10 -6.05 -17.42 0.24
N PRO A 11 -5.06 -17.34 1.16
CA PRO A 11 -4.35 -16.10 1.47
C PRO A 11 -3.65 -15.47 0.25
N MET A 12 -3.24 -16.30 -0.71
CA MET A 12 -2.60 -15.82 -1.94
C MET A 12 -3.50 -14.87 -2.77
N GLN A 13 -4.82 -14.96 -2.65
CA GLN A 13 -5.74 -14.03 -3.32
C GLN A 13 -5.70 -12.61 -2.71
N ASN A 14 -5.24 -12.48 -1.47
CA ASN A 14 -5.08 -11.22 -0.73
C ASN A 14 -3.63 -10.69 -0.77
N LEU A 15 -2.71 -11.40 -1.42
CA LEU A 15 -1.27 -11.13 -1.32
C LEU A 15 -0.90 -9.70 -1.70
N TYR A 16 -1.50 -9.16 -2.77
CA TYR A 16 -1.19 -7.81 -3.23
C TYR A 16 -1.51 -6.74 -2.19
N ILE A 17 -2.69 -6.82 -1.57
CA ILE A 17 -3.07 -5.83 -0.57
C ILE A 17 -2.29 -6.02 0.73
N GLU A 18 -1.92 -7.25 1.08
CA GLU A 18 -1.06 -7.52 2.25
C GLU A 18 0.35 -6.92 2.09
N ILE A 19 0.95 -7.05 0.90
CA ILE A 19 2.25 -6.44 0.59
C ILE A 19 2.15 -4.91 0.61
N PHE A 20 1.06 -4.36 0.05
CA PHE A 20 0.80 -2.92 0.09
C PHE A 20 0.70 -2.43 1.53
N TYR A 21 -0.16 -3.02 2.36
CA TYR A 21 -0.32 -2.61 3.75
C TYR A 21 0.96 -2.75 4.57
N ARG A 22 1.74 -3.82 4.35
CA ARG A 22 3.05 -3.97 5.00
C ARG A 22 3.98 -2.82 4.60
N THR A 23 4.12 -2.56 3.30
CA THR A 23 4.98 -1.47 2.80
C THR A 23 4.52 -0.12 3.32
N TYR A 24 3.22 0.17 3.26
CA TYR A 24 2.63 1.41 3.74
C TYR A 24 2.87 1.58 5.25
N SER A 25 2.69 0.52 6.04
CA SER A 25 2.97 0.56 7.47
C SER A 25 4.43 0.90 7.76
N GLU A 26 5.37 0.24 7.09
CA GLU A 26 6.80 0.43 7.31
C GLU A 26 7.31 1.80 6.86
N ASN A 27 6.79 2.33 5.75
CA ASN A 27 7.30 3.57 5.14
C ASN A 27 6.51 4.82 5.51
N VAL A 28 5.25 4.67 5.91
CA VAL A 28 4.39 5.80 6.29
C VAL A 28 4.11 5.77 7.79
N LEU A 29 3.41 4.75 8.28
CA LEU A 29 2.91 4.77 9.66
C LEU A 29 4.01 4.66 10.73
N VAL A 30 5.12 3.98 10.42
CA VAL A 30 6.27 3.87 11.34
C VAL A 30 7.20 5.08 11.23
N TYR A 31 7.29 5.70 10.06
CA TYR A 31 8.27 6.76 9.79
C TYR A 31 7.78 8.15 10.21
N TYR A 32 6.48 8.41 10.09
CA TYR A 32 5.90 9.73 10.34
C TYR A 32 5.13 9.78 11.67
N ILE A 33 5.21 10.92 12.35
CA ILE A 33 4.28 11.30 13.42
C ILE A 33 3.32 12.32 12.82
N PHE A 34 2.02 12.09 12.97
CA PHE A 34 0.98 12.94 12.40
C PHE A 34 0.39 13.85 13.48
N GLU A 35 0.20 15.12 13.16
CA GLU A 35 -0.44 16.09 14.05
C GLU A 35 -1.94 16.24 13.73
N SER A 36 -2.32 15.96 12.48
CA SER A 36 -3.69 16.01 12.00
C SER A 36 -4.02 14.88 11.01
N LEU A 37 -5.32 14.68 10.74
CA LEU A 37 -5.76 13.76 9.68
C LEU A 37 -5.45 14.28 8.28
N ASP A 38 -5.28 15.59 8.11
CA ASP A 38 -4.94 16.16 6.82
C ASP A 38 -3.47 15.86 6.47
N ASP A 39 -2.58 15.86 7.47
CA ASP A 39 -1.18 15.43 7.31
C ASP A 39 -1.11 13.97 6.85
N VAL A 40 -1.92 13.10 7.47
CA VAL A 40 -2.00 11.69 7.08
C VAL A 40 -2.42 11.57 5.62
N ARG A 41 -3.43 12.34 5.18
CA ARG A 41 -3.93 12.29 3.81
C ARG A 41 -2.88 12.73 2.80
N GLU A 42 -2.24 13.86 3.05
CA GLU A 42 -1.18 14.39 2.16
C GLU A 42 -0.03 13.39 2.00
N ILE A 43 0.49 12.88 3.12
CA ILE A 43 1.59 11.90 3.11
C ILE A 43 1.14 10.58 2.45
N SER A 44 -0.11 10.16 2.66
CA SER A 44 -0.65 8.95 2.03
C SER A 44 -0.77 9.10 0.52
N ASP A 45 -1.26 10.23 0.04
CA ASP A 45 -1.46 10.49 -1.38
C ASP A 45 -0.10 10.51 -2.12
N ASP A 46 0.90 11.17 -1.52
CA ASP A 46 2.27 11.17 -2.03
C ASP A 46 2.88 9.76 -2.04
N PHE A 47 2.72 8.99 -0.96
CA PHE A 47 3.18 7.60 -0.92
C PHE A 47 2.49 6.74 -1.98
N VAL A 48 1.18 6.86 -2.18
CA VAL A 48 0.46 6.05 -3.17
C VAL A 48 0.94 6.37 -4.58
N LYS A 49 1.24 7.65 -4.86
CA LYS A 49 1.82 8.06 -6.14
C LYS A 49 3.20 7.43 -6.35
N ASP A 50 4.10 7.58 -5.37
CA ASP A 50 5.45 6.99 -5.41
C ASP A 50 5.42 5.45 -5.54
N TYR A 51 4.58 4.79 -4.73
CA TYR A 51 4.43 3.33 -4.73
C TYR A 51 3.98 2.78 -6.08
N ASN A 52 3.16 3.52 -6.82
CA ASN A 52 2.63 3.10 -8.11
C ASN A 52 3.52 3.51 -9.29
N ASP A 53 4.17 4.68 -9.23
CA ASP A 53 4.84 5.28 -10.39
C ASP A 53 6.38 5.16 -10.35
N GLU A 54 7.01 5.11 -9.18
CA GLU A 54 8.48 5.24 -9.04
C GLU A 54 9.17 3.99 -8.48
N ARG A 55 8.39 3.00 -8.04
CA ARG A 55 8.96 1.78 -7.45
C ARG A 55 9.82 1.03 -8.48
N PRO A 56 11.10 0.74 -8.20
CA PRO A 56 11.90 -0.09 -9.08
C PRO A 56 11.25 -1.48 -9.17
N HIS A 57 10.66 -1.78 -10.31
CA HIS A 57 10.14 -3.11 -10.59
C HIS A 57 11.34 -4.06 -10.67
N VAL A 58 11.57 -4.80 -9.58
CA VAL A 58 12.67 -5.79 -9.44
C VAL A 58 12.67 -6.86 -10.53
N SER A 59 11.63 -6.92 -11.36
CA SER A 59 11.48 -7.84 -12.49
C SER A 59 11.92 -7.29 -13.84
N LEU A 60 12.36 -6.02 -13.93
CA LEU A 60 12.82 -5.38 -15.19
C LEU A 60 14.34 -5.11 -15.22
N GLU A 61 15.09 -5.57 -14.21
CA GLU A 61 16.56 -5.65 -14.23
C GLU A 61 17.06 -7.05 -14.64
#